data_AF-A0A969CTF0-F1
#
_entry.id   AF-A0A969CTF0-F1
#
_cell.length_a   1.000
_cell.length_b   1.000
_cell.length_c   1.000
_cell.angle_alpha   90.00
_cell.angle_beta   90.00
_cell.angle_gamma   90.00
#
_symmetry.space_group_name_H-M   'P 1'
#
loop_
_entity.id
_entity.type
_entity.pdbx_description
1 polymer ?
#
loop_
_entity_poly.entity_id
_entity_poly.type
_entity_poly.pdbx_seq_one_letter_code
_entity_poly.pdbx_strand_id
1 'polypeptide(L)'
;MVVRQHNTVRSKRLKWLSYVLGGGAISLVLAVVGLWLASPVLTYKGVPLNILFKFLADSKARHAYFSHNKEALHGRLQEMGVEEEIKAYYRPQIQNEQALDRHIHQLMYDNTGYVGKAYTVDAQGLLVSRSSTPSEFQQWFALAHKLDLVTSYKVENNEVIVTTPKGTLIPFSVIANLYSISDLEKWLALQR
;
A
#
# COMPACT_ATOMS: atom_id res chain seq x y z
N MET A 1 -40.01 52.17 -62.33
CA MET A 1 -40.08 50.95 -61.49
C MET A 1 -38.67 50.69 -60.97
N VAL A 2 -38.36 51.11 -59.74
CA VAL A 2 -37.00 51.04 -59.17
C VAL A 2 -37.02 50.07 -58.00
N VAL A 3 -36.31 48.94 -58.14
CA VAL A 3 -36.17 47.91 -57.12
C VAL A 3 -35.08 48.33 -56.14
N ARG A 4 -35.45 48.53 -54.87
CA ARG A 4 -34.55 48.91 -53.78
C ARG A 4 -34.04 47.64 -53.09
N GLN A 5 -32.79 47.24 -53.35
CA GLN A 5 -32.14 46.15 -52.62
C GLN A 5 -31.76 46.61 -51.20
N HIS A 6 -32.35 45.96 -50.20
CA HIS A 6 -31.99 46.13 -48.79
C HIS A 6 -30.80 45.23 -48.46
N ASN A 7 -29.63 45.84 -48.21
CA ASN A 7 -28.42 45.15 -47.77
C ASN A 7 -28.57 44.58 -46.35
N THR A 8 -28.45 43.26 -46.20
CA THR A 8 -28.47 42.53 -44.92
C THR A 8 -27.04 42.32 -44.39
N VAL A 9 -26.44 43.35 -43.80
CA VAL A 9 -25.05 43.29 -43.26
C VAL A 9 -25.01 42.98 -41.74
N ARG A 10 -26.11 42.56 -41.12
CA ARG A 10 -26.23 42.50 -39.64
C ARG A 10 -26.09 41.13 -38.97
N SER A 11 -25.75 40.04 -39.69
CA SER A 11 -25.76 38.68 -39.11
C SER A 11 -24.39 38.04 -38.79
N LYS A 12 -23.28 38.61 -39.29
CA LYS A 12 -21.94 37.97 -39.13
C LYS A 12 -21.25 38.28 -37.80
N ARG A 13 -21.52 39.43 -37.16
CA ARG A 13 -20.89 39.82 -35.88
C ARG A 13 -21.42 39.06 -34.66
N LEU A 14 -22.67 38.57 -34.69
CA LEU A 14 -23.26 37.88 -33.54
C LEU A 14 -22.70 36.45 -33.36
N LYS A 15 -22.36 35.75 -34.46
CA LYS A 15 -21.87 34.37 -34.40
C LYS A 15 -20.44 34.26 -33.84
N TRP A 16 -19.63 35.31 -33.95
CA TRP A 16 -18.25 35.30 -33.44
C TRP A 16 -18.20 35.39 -31.89
N LEU A 17 -19.12 36.15 -31.28
CA LEU A 17 -19.20 36.29 -29.82
C LEU A 17 -19.59 34.98 -29.11
N SER A 18 -20.43 34.14 -29.73
CA SER A 18 -20.81 32.84 -29.17
C SER A 18 -19.66 31.82 -29.16
N TYR A 19 -18.71 31.88 -30.10
CA TYR A 19 -17.53 31.01 -30.09
C TYR A 19 -16.50 31.42 -29.02
N VAL A 20 -16.35 32.73 -28.76
CA VAL A 20 -15.41 33.24 -27.75
C VAL A 20 -15.90 32.95 -26.33
N LEU A 21 -17.22 33.04 -26.07
CA LEU A 21 -17.81 32.69 -24.78
C LEU A 21 -17.91 31.18 -24.55
N GLY A 22 -18.19 30.39 -25.59
CA GLY A 22 -18.22 28.91 -25.50
C GLY A 22 -16.84 28.28 -25.34
N GLY A 23 -15.82 28.82 -26.01
CA GLY A 23 -14.43 28.34 -25.89
C GLY A 23 -13.82 28.60 -24.51
N GLY A 24 -14.09 29.77 -23.92
CA GLY A 24 -13.59 30.12 -22.58
C GLY A 24 -14.06 29.17 -21.48
N ALA A 25 -15.33 28.76 -21.51
CA ALA A 25 -15.87 27.82 -20.53
C ALA A 25 -15.25 26.41 -20.68
N ILE A 26 -15.06 25.93 -21.91
CA ILE A 26 -14.44 24.62 -22.17
C ILE A 26 -12.96 24.63 -21.76
N SER A 27 -12.22 25.68 -22.08
CA SER A 27 -10.82 25.82 -21.63
C SER A 27 -10.70 25.90 -20.11
N LEU A 28 -11.64 26.54 -19.42
CA LEU A 28 -11.64 26.63 -17.96
C LEU A 28 -11.94 25.27 -17.31
N VAL A 29 -12.90 24.51 -17.85
CA VAL A 29 -13.18 23.14 -17.38
C VAL A 29 -11.98 22.22 -17.64
N LEU A 30 -11.37 22.27 -18.83
CA LEU A 30 -10.19 21.48 -19.14
C LEU A 30 -8.97 21.87 -18.31
N ALA A 31 -8.80 23.16 -18.01
CA ALA A 31 -7.74 23.64 -17.12
C ALA A 31 -7.97 23.19 -15.67
N VAL A 32 -9.21 23.23 -15.17
CA VAL A 32 -9.55 22.73 -13.83
C VAL A 32 -9.34 21.22 -13.74
N VAL A 33 -9.79 20.45 -14.74
CA VAL A 33 -9.55 18.99 -14.81
C VAL A 33 -8.06 18.70 -14.93
N GLY A 34 -7.32 19.45 -15.75
CA GLY A 34 -5.88 19.33 -15.89
C GLY A 34 -5.13 19.64 -14.59
N LEU A 35 -5.55 20.66 -13.84
CA LEU A 35 -4.98 20.99 -12.53
C LEU A 35 -5.32 19.92 -11.49
N TRP A 36 -6.51 19.31 -11.57
CA TRP A 36 -6.92 18.21 -10.69
C TRP A 36 -6.09 16.94 -10.95
N LEU A 37 -5.73 16.68 -12.21
CA LEU A 37 -4.88 15.56 -12.60
C LEU A 37 -3.39 15.83 -12.36
N ALA A 38 -2.95 17.09 -12.40
CA ALA A 38 -1.55 17.48 -12.27
C ALA A 38 -1.15 17.92 -10.85
N SER A 39 -2.10 18.16 -9.94
CA SER A 39 -1.76 18.57 -8.59
C SER A 39 -1.21 17.38 -7.81
N PRO A 40 -0.05 17.50 -7.16
CA PRO A 40 0.33 16.57 -6.11
C PRO A 40 -0.78 16.67 -5.05
N VAL A 41 -1.58 15.61 -4.92
CA VAL A 41 -2.59 15.54 -3.85
C VAL A 41 -1.82 15.74 -2.56
N LEU A 42 -2.09 16.87 -1.90
CA LEU A 42 -1.39 17.26 -0.69
C LEU A 42 -1.51 16.12 0.32
N THR A 43 -0.39 15.79 0.96
CA THR A 43 -0.35 14.83 2.05
C THR A 43 -0.02 15.54 3.35
N TYR A 44 -0.59 15.07 4.45
CA TYR A 44 -0.20 15.46 5.79
C TYR A 44 0.29 14.22 6.52
N LYS A 45 1.57 14.23 6.94
CA LYS A 45 2.26 13.05 7.50
C LYS A 45 2.12 11.80 6.62
N GLY A 46 2.16 11.96 5.29
CA GLY A 46 1.99 10.88 4.31
C GLY A 46 0.55 10.43 4.07
N VAL A 47 -0.45 10.95 4.79
CA VAL A 47 -1.86 10.63 4.51
C VAL A 47 -2.42 11.66 3.52
N PRO A 48 -3.03 11.25 2.39
CA PRO A 48 -3.73 12.15 1.48
C PRO A 48 -4.80 12.99 2.18
N LEU A 49 -4.87 14.31 1.89
CA LEU A 49 -5.78 15.22 2.57
C LEU A 49 -7.26 14.84 2.43
N ASN A 50 -7.68 14.30 1.28
CA ASN A 50 -9.05 13.81 1.09
C ASN A 50 -9.43 12.73 2.10
N ILE A 51 -8.49 11.83 2.42
CA ILE A 51 -8.67 10.76 3.40
C ILE A 51 -8.69 11.34 4.82
N LEU A 52 -7.84 12.33 5.10
CA LEU A 52 -7.84 13.04 6.38
C LEU A 52 -9.18 13.76 6.63
N PHE A 53 -9.71 14.47 5.64
CA PHE A 53 -11.02 15.12 5.75
C PHE A 53 -12.15 14.11 5.93
N LYS A 54 -12.09 12.96 5.25
CA LYS A 54 -13.04 11.87 5.44
C LYS A 54 -13.01 11.35 6.88
N PHE A 55 -11.82 11.11 7.43
CA PHE A 55 -11.62 10.74 8.84
C PHE A 55 -12.17 11.81 9.79
N LEU A 56 -11.86 13.09 9.54
CA LEU A 56 -12.33 14.20 10.38
C LEU A 56 -13.84 14.42 10.29
N ALA A 57 -14.50 14.01 9.21
CA ALA A 57 -15.96 14.07 9.09
C ALA A 57 -16.65 12.93 9.88
N ASP A 58 -15.95 11.83 10.16
CA ASP A 58 -16.52 10.67 10.85
C ASP A 58 -16.46 10.83 12.37
N SER A 59 -17.62 10.98 13.01
CA SER A 59 -17.71 11.18 14.46
C SER A 59 -17.20 9.97 15.25
N LYS A 60 -17.43 8.75 14.77
CA LYS A 60 -16.98 7.51 15.43
C LYS A 60 -15.47 7.37 15.37
N ALA A 61 -14.86 7.61 14.21
CA ALA A 61 -13.41 7.52 14.02
C ALA A 61 -12.68 8.58 14.86
N ARG A 62 -13.17 9.82 14.86
CA ARG A 62 -12.64 10.88 15.74
C ARG A 62 -12.76 10.49 17.21
N HIS A 63 -13.94 10.03 17.64
CA HIS A 63 -14.14 9.62 19.03
C HIS A 63 -13.20 8.48 19.43
N ALA A 64 -13.05 7.46 18.59
CA ALA A 64 -12.12 6.36 18.83
C ALA A 64 -10.66 6.82 18.89
N TYR A 65 -10.26 7.77 18.03
CA TYR A 65 -8.93 8.37 18.05
C TYR A 65 -8.66 9.14 19.35
N PHE A 66 -9.54 10.06 19.72
CA PHE A 66 -9.36 10.91 20.92
C PHE A 66 -9.60 10.16 22.24
N SER A 67 -10.25 8.99 22.21
CA SER A 67 -10.37 8.10 23.39
C SER A 67 -9.24 7.08 23.49
N HIS A 68 -8.24 7.13 22.61
CA HIS A 68 -7.14 6.15 22.53
C HIS A 68 -7.58 4.69 22.35
N ASN A 69 -8.81 4.46 21.87
CA ASN A 69 -9.33 3.13 21.60
C ASN A 69 -8.86 2.65 20.21
N LYS A 70 -7.65 2.08 20.17
CA LYS A 70 -6.99 1.63 18.94
C LYS A 70 -7.79 0.59 18.17
N GLU A 71 -8.43 -0.33 18.88
CA GLU A 71 -9.23 -1.40 18.26
C GLU A 71 -10.48 -0.83 17.58
N ALA A 72 -11.23 0.02 18.28
CA ALA A 72 -12.39 0.70 17.70
C ALA A 72 -12.00 1.63 16.55
N LEU A 73 -10.86 2.32 16.67
CA LEU A 73 -10.35 3.18 15.61
C LEU A 73 -10.01 2.36 14.37
N HIS A 74 -9.29 1.24 14.53
CA HIS A 74 -8.91 0.39 13.41
C HIS A 74 -10.14 -0.21 12.72
N GLY A 75 -11.08 -0.77 13.48
CA GLY A 75 -12.33 -1.29 12.94
C GLY A 75 -13.09 -0.23 12.15
N ARG A 76 -13.16 1.00 12.67
CA ARG A 76 -13.82 2.10 11.96
C ARG A 76 -13.07 2.54 10.70
N LEU A 77 -11.74 2.62 10.72
CA LEU A 77 -10.93 2.97 9.54
C LEU A 77 -11.07 1.90 8.44
N GLN A 78 -11.15 0.62 8.83
CA GLN A 78 -11.40 -0.49 7.91
C GLN A 78 -12.80 -0.39 7.29
N GLU A 79 -13.85 -0.16 8.10
CA GLU A 79 -15.22 0.07 7.60
C GLU A 79 -15.29 1.25 6.62
N MET A 80 -14.50 2.30 6.86
CA MET A 80 -14.42 3.46 6.00
C MET A 80 -13.60 3.21 4.72
N GLY A 81 -12.95 2.06 4.57
CA GLY A 81 -12.09 1.75 3.42
C GLY A 81 -10.84 2.64 3.34
N VAL A 82 -10.40 3.22 4.45
CA VAL A 82 -9.27 4.17 4.48
C VAL A 82 -7.98 3.50 3.99
N GLU A 83 -7.72 2.27 4.40
CA GLU A 83 -6.52 1.53 4.00
C GLU A 83 -6.45 1.35 2.47
N GLU A 84 -7.56 0.94 1.85
CA GLU A 84 -7.64 0.76 0.39
C GLU A 84 -7.52 2.07 -0.37
N GLU A 85 -8.08 3.16 0.15
CA GLU A 85 -7.92 4.49 -0.44
C GLU A 85 -6.47 4.98 -0.38
N ILE A 86 -5.78 4.74 0.74
CA ILE A 86 -4.35 5.05 0.87
C ILE A 86 -3.54 4.16 -0.10
N LYS A 87 -3.84 2.85 -0.18
CA LYS A 87 -3.20 1.94 -1.13
C LYS A 87 -3.40 2.41 -2.57
N ALA A 88 -4.62 2.80 -2.94
CA ALA A 88 -4.90 3.32 -4.28
C ALA A 88 -4.09 4.57 -4.62
N TYR A 89 -3.89 5.47 -3.64
CA TYR A 89 -3.05 6.66 -3.82
C TYR A 89 -1.57 6.33 -4.05
N TYR A 90 -1.04 5.34 -3.32
CA TYR A 90 0.38 4.98 -3.37
C TYR A 90 0.74 3.91 -4.41
N ARG A 91 -0.22 3.14 -4.93
CA ARG A 91 0.00 2.07 -5.91
C ARG A 91 0.75 2.53 -7.19
N PRO A 92 0.53 3.74 -7.74
CA PRO A 92 1.34 4.24 -8.86
C PRO A 92 2.82 4.49 -8.51
N GLN A 93 3.13 4.69 -7.21
CA GLN A 93 4.46 5.05 -6.70
C GLN A 93 5.21 3.81 -6.18
N ILE A 94 4.49 2.82 -5.64
CA ILE A 94 5.03 1.60 -5.04
C ILE A 94 4.42 0.39 -5.76
N GLN A 95 5.14 -0.15 -6.74
CA GLN A 95 4.64 -1.25 -7.58
C GLN A 95 4.58 -2.60 -6.86
N ASN A 96 5.47 -2.82 -5.88
CA ASN A 96 5.49 -4.07 -5.14
C ASN A 96 4.40 -4.03 -4.05
N GLU A 97 3.37 -4.87 -4.18
CA GLU A 97 2.21 -4.90 -3.27
C GLU A 97 2.59 -5.22 -1.82
N GLN A 98 3.61 -6.05 -1.55
CA GLN A 98 4.07 -6.27 -0.17
C GLN A 98 4.78 -5.04 0.41
N ALA A 99 5.56 -4.34 -0.41
CA ALA A 99 6.20 -3.09 0.01
C ALA A 99 5.16 -1.99 0.22
N LEU A 100 4.11 -1.94 -0.62
CA LEU A 100 2.97 -1.04 -0.47
C LEU A 100 2.20 -1.34 0.82
N ASP A 101 1.85 -2.61 1.07
CA ASP A 101 1.14 -3.02 2.27
C ASP A 101 1.91 -2.64 3.54
N ARG A 102 3.22 -2.93 3.59
CA ARG A 102 4.10 -2.54 4.70
C ARG A 102 4.17 -1.02 4.84
N HIS A 103 4.28 -0.28 3.74
CA HIS A 103 4.31 1.18 3.77
C HIS A 103 3.02 1.76 4.37
N ILE A 104 1.86 1.24 3.98
CA ILE A 104 0.56 1.70 4.51
C ILE A 104 0.42 1.35 5.99
N HIS A 105 0.81 0.15 6.39
CA HIS A 105 0.79 -0.24 7.80
C HIS A 105 1.75 0.63 8.64
N GLN A 106 2.94 0.95 8.12
CA GLN A 106 3.87 1.86 8.80
C GLN A 106 3.24 3.24 8.96
N LEU A 107 2.63 3.77 7.89
CA LEU A 107 1.94 5.06 7.91
C LEU A 107 0.82 5.09 8.97
N MET A 108 0.03 4.01 9.06
CA MET A 108 -1.00 3.89 10.09
C MET A 108 -0.41 3.81 11.49
N TYR A 109 0.68 3.06 11.69
CA TYR A 109 1.40 2.98 12.95
C TYR A 109 1.96 4.34 13.39
N ASP A 110 2.62 5.07 12.50
CA ASP A 110 3.22 6.38 12.81
C ASP A 110 2.17 7.42 13.22
N ASN A 111 0.94 7.31 12.69
CA ASN A 111 -0.14 8.26 12.94
C ASN A 111 -1.09 7.86 14.07
N THR A 112 -1.22 6.56 14.38
CA THR A 112 -2.22 6.04 15.33
C THR A 112 -1.65 5.11 16.41
N GLY A 113 -0.42 4.66 16.26
CA GLY A 113 0.22 3.66 17.11
C GLY A 113 -0.41 2.26 16.99
N TYR A 114 -1.18 2.00 15.93
CA TYR A 114 -1.76 0.69 15.63
C TYR A 114 -0.75 -0.21 14.93
N VAL A 115 -0.65 -1.46 15.38
CA VAL A 115 0.19 -2.50 14.76
C VAL A 115 -0.72 -3.57 14.20
N GLY A 116 -0.70 -3.77 12.88
CA GLY A 116 -1.45 -4.83 12.22
C GLY A 116 -1.05 -6.22 12.71
N LYS A 117 -1.99 -7.17 12.69
CA LYS A 117 -1.74 -8.56 13.15
C LYS A 117 -0.57 -9.24 12.44
N ALA A 118 -0.29 -8.84 11.19
CA ALA A 118 0.78 -9.37 10.36
C ALA A 118 2.16 -8.71 10.62
N TYR A 119 2.26 -7.81 11.61
CA TYR A 119 3.47 -7.02 11.84
C TYR A 119 3.91 -7.03 13.31
N THR A 120 5.19 -6.73 13.52
CA THR A 120 5.73 -6.34 14.83
C THR A 120 6.61 -5.11 14.64
N VAL A 121 6.79 -4.35 15.71
CA VAL A 121 7.66 -3.18 15.73
C VAL A 121 9.04 -3.63 16.18
N ASP A 122 10.09 -3.28 15.45
CA ASP A 122 11.48 -3.50 15.86
C ASP A 122 11.97 -2.46 16.87
N ALA A 123 13.23 -2.54 17.29
CA ALA A 123 13.81 -1.61 18.26
C ALA A 123 13.93 -0.17 17.72
N GLN A 124 13.81 0.02 16.41
CA GLN A 124 13.92 1.29 15.70
C GLN A 124 12.55 1.92 15.40
N GLY A 125 11.45 1.26 15.77
CA GLY A 125 10.09 1.74 15.50
C GLY A 125 9.56 1.38 14.11
N LEU A 126 10.23 0.49 13.37
CA LEU A 126 9.80 0.06 12.06
C LEU A 126 8.95 -1.21 12.14
N LEU A 127 7.91 -1.27 11.33
CA LEU A 127 7.11 -2.46 11.14
C LEU A 127 7.87 -3.45 10.28
N VAL A 128 8.33 -4.50 10.92
CA VAL A 128 8.78 -5.71 10.25
C VAL A 128 7.59 -6.66 10.16
N SER A 129 7.42 -7.27 8.99
CA SER A 129 6.45 -8.35 8.85
C SER A 129 6.73 -9.35 9.95
N ARG A 130 5.69 -9.72 10.69
CA ARG A 130 5.66 -10.90 11.54
C ARG A 130 5.66 -12.08 10.56
N SER A 131 6.79 -12.25 9.89
CA SER A 131 6.91 -13.23 8.84
C SER A 131 6.57 -14.57 9.46
N SER A 132 5.70 -15.30 8.79
CA SER A 132 5.52 -16.71 9.04
C SER A 132 6.80 -17.51 8.80
N THR A 133 7.80 -16.95 8.09
CA THR A 133 9.06 -17.59 7.67
C THR A 133 10.18 -16.54 7.49
N PRO A 134 11.12 -16.39 8.45
CA PRO A 134 12.22 -15.40 8.38
C PRO A 134 13.05 -15.48 7.08
N SER A 135 13.68 -14.38 6.63
CA SER A 135 14.60 -14.39 5.48
C SER A 135 15.74 -15.38 5.69
N GLU A 136 16.24 -15.46 6.93
CA GLU A 136 17.20 -16.46 7.39
C GLU A 136 16.70 -17.90 7.15
N PHE A 137 15.42 -18.17 7.43
CA PHE A 137 14.82 -19.47 7.15
C PHE A 137 14.88 -19.81 5.66
N GLN A 138 14.61 -18.85 4.76
CA GLN A 138 14.62 -19.13 3.32
C GLN A 138 16.02 -19.54 2.83
N GLN A 139 17.06 -18.83 3.26
CA GLN A 139 18.44 -19.17 2.94
C GLN A 139 18.82 -20.52 3.54
N TRP A 140 18.51 -20.73 4.82
CA TRP A 140 18.75 -21.97 5.52
C TRP A 140 18.06 -23.16 4.83
N PHE A 141 16.78 -23.03 4.49
CA PHE A 141 15.99 -24.08 3.86
C PHE A 141 16.54 -24.44 2.48
N ALA A 142 16.95 -23.45 1.68
CA ALA A 142 17.54 -23.70 0.37
C ALA A 142 18.84 -24.53 0.46
N LEU A 143 19.66 -24.32 1.50
CA LEU A 143 20.87 -25.11 1.74
C LEU A 143 20.54 -26.50 2.31
N ALA A 144 19.69 -26.56 3.33
CA ALA A 144 19.29 -27.79 3.98
C ALA A 144 18.57 -28.74 3.02
N HIS A 145 17.75 -28.23 2.10
CA HIS A 145 17.09 -29.01 1.06
C HIS A 145 18.09 -29.57 0.03
N LYS A 146 19.15 -28.82 -0.33
CA LYS A 146 20.21 -29.34 -1.23
C LYS A 146 21.01 -30.47 -0.60
N LEU A 147 21.10 -30.50 0.73
CA LEU A 147 21.78 -31.53 1.50
C LEU A 147 20.84 -32.67 1.94
N ASP A 148 19.61 -32.71 1.41
CA ASP A 148 18.58 -33.68 1.77
C ASP A 148 18.29 -33.75 3.29
N LEU A 149 18.48 -32.66 4.02
CA LEU A 149 18.17 -32.60 5.46
C LEU A 149 16.68 -32.33 5.71
N VAL A 150 16.02 -31.67 4.76
CA VAL A 150 14.60 -31.31 4.80
C VAL A 150 13.98 -31.47 3.41
N THR A 151 12.69 -31.80 3.36
CA THR A 151 11.94 -32.04 2.12
C THR A 151 10.86 -31.00 1.87
N SER A 152 10.25 -30.47 2.93
CA SER A 152 9.20 -29.45 2.84
C SER A 152 9.14 -28.63 4.12
N TYR A 153 8.33 -27.58 4.11
CA TYR A 153 7.98 -26.83 5.31
C TYR A 153 6.51 -26.43 5.28
N LYS A 154 5.95 -26.19 6.46
CA LYS A 154 4.64 -25.55 6.66
C LYS A 154 4.76 -24.51 7.77
N VAL A 155 3.79 -23.60 7.82
CA VAL A 155 3.70 -22.63 8.90
C VAL A 155 2.47 -23.00 9.74
N GLU A 156 2.68 -23.20 11.03
CA GLU A 156 1.63 -23.55 11.99
C GLU A 156 1.82 -22.72 13.26
N ASN A 157 0.76 -22.09 13.76
CA ASN A 157 0.80 -21.25 14.97
C ASN A 157 1.91 -20.17 14.98
N ASN A 158 2.17 -19.55 13.82
CA ASN A 158 3.22 -18.53 13.65
C ASN A 158 4.66 -19.08 13.85
N GLU A 159 4.84 -20.39 13.73
CA GLU A 159 6.14 -21.07 13.74
C GLU A 159 6.34 -21.85 12.44
N VAL A 160 7.59 -21.88 11.96
CA VAL A 160 7.97 -22.68 10.79
C VAL A 160 8.25 -24.10 11.23
N ILE A 161 7.52 -25.05 10.67
CA ILE A 161 7.74 -26.49 10.88
C ILE A 161 8.35 -27.06 9.60
N VAL A 162 9.54 -27.65 9.69
CA VAL A 162 10.18 -28.34 8.57
C VAL A 162 9.90 -29.85 8.65
N THR A 163 9.81 -30.48 7.48
CA THR A 163 9.66 -31.93 7.36
C THR A 163 11.00 -32.54 6.95
N THR A 164 11.50 -33.50 7.72
CA THR A 164 12.71 -34.27 7.38
C THR A 164 12.39 -35.34 6.32
N PRO A 165 13.40 -35.95 5.66
CA PRO A 165 13.17 -37.10 4.77
C PRO A 165 12.48 -38.29 5.42
N LYS A 166 12.60 -38.42 6.75
CA LYS A 166 11.92 -39.47 7.54
C LYS A 166 10.45 -39.13 7.85
N GLY A 167 9.96 -37.98 7.40
CA GLY A 167 8.62 -37.49 7.70
C GLY A 167 8.47 -36.85 9.09
N THR A 168 9.56 -36.71 9.86
CA THR A 168 9.53 -36.05 11.17
C THR A 168 9.34 -34.55 10.99
N LEU A 169 8.39 -33.98 11.74
CA LEU A 169 8.11 -32.55 11.79
C LEU A 169 8.93 -31.90 12.91
N ILE A 170 9.75 -30.91 12.58
CA ILE A 170 10.66 -30.25 13.53
C ILE A 170 10.49 -28.72 13.40
N PRO A 171 10.32 -27.98 14.51
CA PRO A 171 10.35 -26.53 14.45
C PRO A 171 11.69 -25.99 13.94
N PHE A 172 11.64 -24.98 13.06
CA PHE A 172 12.84 -24.31 12.53
C PHE A 172 13.74 -23.79 13.65
N SER A 173 13.14 -23.24 14.71
CA SER A 173 13.82 -22.74 15.92
C SER A 173 14.72 -23.80 16.57
N VAL A 174 14.37 -25.08 16.48
CA VAL A 174 15.15 -26.19 17.04
C VAL A 174 16.24 -26.63 16.07
N ILE A 175 15.89 -26.87 14.82
CA ILE A 175 16.82 -27.45 13.83
C ILE A 175 17.89 -26.45 13.36
N ALA A 176 17.57 -25.15 13.32
CA ALA A 176 18.53 -24.10 12.95
C ALA A 176 19.68 -23.99 13.96
N ASN A 177 19.44 -24.32 15.23
CA ASN A 177 20.48 -24.37 16.26
C ASN A 177 21.42 -25.57 16.09
N LEU A 178 20.95 -26.65 15.45
CA LEU A 178 21.76 -27.85 15.18
C LEU A 178 22.58 -27.71 13.90
N TYR A 179 22.04 -27.00 12.91
CA TYR A 179 22.67 -26.80 11.61
C TYR A 179 22.63 -25.32 11.28
N SER A 180 23.70 -24.58 11.60
CA SER A 180 23.76 -23.17 11.21
C SER A 180 23.92 -23.03 9.68
N ILE A 181 23.55 -21.87 9.11
CA ILE A 181 23.78 -21.59 7.68
C ILE A 181 25.26 -21.82 7.30
N SER A 182 26.19 -21.38 8.15
CA SER A 182 27.63 -21.56 7.90
C SER A 182 28.04 -23.02 7.84
N ASP A 183 27.47 -23.88 8.69
CA ASP A 183 27.77 -25.31 8.67
C ASP A 183 27.20 -25.99 7.43
N LEU A 184 25.98 -25.63 7.03
CA LEU A 184 25.37 -26.12 5.80
C LEU A 184 26.17 -25.71 4.55
N GLU A 185 26.65 -24.46 4.49
CA GLU A 185 27.52 -24.00 3.40
C GLU A 185 28.83 -24.79 3.33
N LYS A 186 29.48 -25.04 4.47
CA LYS A 186 30.69 -25.87 4.55
C LYS A 186 30.43 -27.29 4.07
N TRP A 187 29.32 -27.91 4.49
CA TRP A 187 28.97 -29.26 4.06
C TRP A 187 28.70 -29.34 2.57
N LEU A 188 27.98 -28.36 2.03
CA LEU A 188 27.71 -28.30 0.59
C LEU A 188 29.01 -28.10 -0.21
N ALA A 189 29.98 -27.37 0.33
CA ALA A 189 31.29 -27.20 -0.28
C ALA A 189 32.12 -28.51 -0.30
N LEU A 190 31.98 -29.37 0.72
CA LEU A 190 32.67 -30.66 0.80
C LEU A 190 32.11 -31.73 -0.16
N GLN A 191 30.89 -31.52 -0.70
CA GLN A 191 30.28 -32.42 -1.67
C GLN A 191 30.65 -32.09 -3.14
N ARG A 192 31.42 -31.02 -3.36
CA ARG A 192 31.92 -30.60 -4.68
C ARG A 192 33.34 -31.12 -4.91
#